data_AF-A0A9W7CTV7-F1
#
_entry.id   AF-A0A9W7CTV7-F1
#
_cell.length_a   1.000
_cell.length_b   1.000
_cell.length_c   1.000
_cell.angle_alpha   90.00
_cell.angle_beta   90.00
_cell.angle_gamma   90.00
#
_symmetry.space_group_name_H-M   'P 1'
#
loop_
_entity.id
_entity.type
_entity.pdbx_description
1 polymer ?
#
loop_
_entity_poly.entity_id
_entity_poly.type
_entity_poly.pdbx_seq_one_letter_code
_entity_poly.pdbx_strand_id
1 'polypeptide(L)'
;MDTIQRGNTAFLYNIDATQFSNNSFKIDVPTAGTTSTVSVILPDGLYSYSDINRSIQTALVNAGAYLNNPSGENVFYIQLTENSVYYFAQFDFSATQTTLPTAGGTWTRPANGLYSSGGTGLPTTTRVPRLIIDNASFGKVVGLTAGTYPSASATVSSAELSNTIPQIHPTSSYIVRCDLIKNEYVASGDILSAFDRGDAQVGQLISYKPSQFA
;
A
#
# COMPACT_ATOMS: atom_id res chain seq x y z
N MET A 1 -5.66 -27.70 -35.27
CA MET A 1 -6.05 -26.41 -34.67
C MET A 1 -6.22 -26.69 -33.19
N ASP A 2 -5.12 -26.57 -32.46
CA ASP A 2 -5.05 -26.93 -31.06
C ASP A 2 -5.42 -25.69 -30.24
N THR A 3 -6.54 -25.77 -29.55
CA THR A 3 -7.01 -24.70 -28.68
C THR A 3 -6.19 -24.78 -27.41
N ILE A 4 -5.22 -23.88 -27.25
CA ILE A 4 -4.59 -23.62 -25.95
C ILE A 4 -5.71 -23.17 -25.01
N GLN A 5 -6.27 -24.13 -24.27
CA GLN A 5 -7.03 -23.87 -23.06
C GLN A 5 -6.09 -23.08 -22.15
N ARG A 6 -6.33 -21.78 -22.03
CA ARG A 6 -5.73 -20.96 -20.99
C ARG A 6 -6.24 -21.51 -19.65
N GLY A 7 -5.56 -22.53 -19.13
CA GLY A 7 -5.66 -22.92 -17.74
C GLY A 7 -5.47 -21.65 -16.94
N ASN A 8 -6.52 -21.29 -16.20
CA ASN A 8 -6.69 -20.08 -15.42
C ASN A 8 -5.36 -19.39 -15.10
N THR A 9 -4.92 -18.45 -15.96
CA THR A 9 -3.86 -17.52 -15.59
C THR A 9 -4.53 -16.61 -14.58
N ALA A 10 -4.62 -17.07 -13.34
CA ALA A 10 -4.80 -16.17 -12.21
C ALA A 10 -3.66 -15.18 -12.35
N PHE A 11 -3.97 -13.97 -12.83
CA PHE A 11 -3.12 -12.85 -12.50
C PHE A 11 -3.06 -12.89 -10.99
N LEU A 12 -1.89 -13.22 -10.44
CA LEU A 12 -1.69 -13.38 -9.01
C LEU A 12 -1.74 -11.98 -8.40
N TYR A 13 -2.93 -11.40 -8.30
CA TYR A 13 -3.16 -10.14 -7.64
C TYR A 13 -2.87 -10.32 -6.16
N ASN A 14 -2.11 -9.40 -5.57
CA ASN A 14 -1.94 -9.37 -4.13
C ASN A 14 -3.10 -8.62 -3.46
N ILE A 15 -3.84 -7.81 -4.22
CA ILE A 15 -5.07 -7.16 -3.81
C ILE A 15 -6.21 -7.67 -4.69
N ASP A 16 -7.19 -8.33 -4.09
CA ASP A 16 -8.37 -8.84 -4.79
C ASP A 16 -9.59 -8.80 -3.86
N ALA A 17 -10.62 -8.05 -4.27
CA ALA A 17 -11.85 -7.87 -3.51
C ALA A 17 -12.63 -9.18 -3.32
N THR A 18 -12.57 -10.07 -4.32
CA THR A 18 -13.37 -11.31 -4.37
C THR A 18 -12.66 -12.49 -3.71
N GLN A 19 -11.35 -12.63 -3.94
CA GLN A 19 -10.56 -13.77 -3.49
C GLN A 19 -10.00 -13.56 -2.09
N PHE A 20 -9.56 -12.34 -1.78
CA PHE A 20 -8.88 -12.04 -0.50
C PHE A 20 -9.65 -11.04 0.36
N SER A 21 -10.59 -10.29 -0.24
CA SER A 21 -11.34 -9.20 0.40
C SER A 21 -10.41 -8.24 1.15
N ASN A 22 -9.25 -7.94 0.58
CA ASN A 22 -8.18 -7.16 1.19
C ASN A 22 -7.98 -5.79 0.51
N ASN A 23 -9.03 -5.23 -0.06
CA ASN A 23 -8.96 -4.10 -0.99
C ASN A 23 -9.40 -2.77 -0.37
N SER A 24 -9.58 -2.69 0.95
CA SER A 24 -10.11 -1.50 1.59
C SER A 24 -9.54 -1.28 2.99
N PHE A 25 -9.43 0.00 3.35
CA PHE A 25 -9.09 0.50 4.69
C PHE A 25 -9.48 1.97 4.78
N LYS A 26 -9.24 2.62 5.93
CA LYS A 26 -9.65 4.01 6.17
C LYS A 26 -8.55 4.85 6.77
N ILE A 27 -8.67 6.16 6.63
CA ILE A 27 -7.79 7.16 7.23
C ILE A 27 -8.67 8.21 7.90
N ASP A 28 -8.47 8.42 9.19
CA ASP A 28 -9.01 9.58 9.90
C ASP A 28 -8.09 10.77 9.70
N VAL A 29 -8.63 11.80 9.06
CA VAL A 29 -7.94 13.04 8.75
C VAL A 29 -8.40 14.14 9.72
N PRO A 30 -7.49 14.84 10.42
CA PRO A 30 -7.86 15.96 11.28
C PRO A 30 -8.51 17.11 10.50
N THR A 31 -9.66 17.62 10.94
CA THR A 31 -10.39 18.72 10.28
C THR A 31 -11.13 19.58 11.31
N ALA A 32 -10.98 20.91 11.29
CA ALA A 32 -11.51 21.80 12.33
C ALA A 32 -11.29 21.24 13.76
N GLY A 33 -12.32 21.22 14.61
CA GLY A 33 -12.26 20.64 15.96
C GLY A 33 -12.43 19.12 16.03
N THR A 34 -12.48 18.42 14.90
CA THR A 34 -12.82 16.98 14.80
C THR A 34 -11.90 16.24 13.82
N THR A 35 -12.23 15.00 13.48
CA THR A 35 -11.67 14.23 12.37
C THR A 35 -12.74 13.91 11.33
N SER A 36 -12.32 13.71 10.09
CA SER A 36 -13.13 13.20 8.99
C SER A 36 -12.52 11.90 8.46
N THR A 37 -13.34 10.87 8.30
CA THR A 37 -12.87 9.56 7.83
C THR A 37 -12.90 9.48 6.30
N VAL A 38 -11.77 9.17 5.69
CA VAL A 38 -11.60 8.95 4.25
C VAL A 38 -11.42 7.45 4.00
N SER A 39 -12.26 6.87 3.16
CA SER A 39 -12.11 5.46 2.75
C SER A 39 -11.14 5.34 1.58
N VAL A 40 -10.22 4.39 1.67
CA VAL A 40 -9.32 4.03 0.58
C VAL A 40 -9.77 2.68 0.04
N ILE A 41 -10.10 2.64 -1.25
CA ILE A 41 -10.50 1.43 -1.96
C ILE A 41 -9.48 1.20 -3.08
N LEU A 42 -8.84 0.04 -3.05
CA LEU A 42 -7.90 -0.42 -4.04
C LEU A 42 -8.66 -1.25 -5.09
N PRO A 43 -8.59 -0.92 -6.38
CA PRO A 43 -8.99 -1.83 -7.43
C PRO A 43 -8.16 -3.11 -7.40
N ASP A 44 -8.73 -4.22 -7.87
CA ASP A 44 -8.01 -5.51 -7.95
C ASP A 44 -6.75 -5.37 -8.80
N GLY A 45 -5.63 -5.89 -8.29
CA GLY A 45 -4.34 -5.70 -8.94
C GLY A 45 -3.13 -6.13 -8.14
N LEU A 46 -1.97 -5.87 -8.74
CA LEU A 46 -0.66 -6.07 -8.13
C LEU A 46 -0.11 -4.73 -7.63
N TYR A 47 0.13 -4.64 -6.33
CA TYR A 47 0.58 -3.42 -5.66
C TYR A 47 1.91 -3.62 -4.93
N SER A 48 2.83 -2.67 -5.12
CA SER A 48 3.91 -2.41 -4.18
C SER A 48 3.46 -1.44 -3.08
N TYR A 49 4.28 -1.24 -2.04
CA TYR A 49 4.01 -0.22 -1.02
C TYR A 49 3.87 1.18 -1.65
N SER A 50 4.66 1.46 -2.69
CA SER A 50 4.60 2.74 -3.42
C SER A 50 3.27 2.93 -4.16
N ASP A 51 2.69 1.85 -4.67
CA ASP A 51 1.39 1.88 -5.36
C ASP A 51 0.26 2.07 -4.35
N ILE A 52 0.31 1.40 -3.20
CA ILE A 52 -0.66 1.61 -2.12
C ILE A 52 -0.57 3.04 -1.61
N ASN A 53 0.64 3.57 -1.41
CA ASN A 53 0.85 4.97 -1.02
C ASN A 53 0.25 5.94 -2.05
N ARG A 54 0.37 5.65 -3.35
CA ARG A 54 -0.27 6.46 -4.40
C ARG A 54 -1.80 6.41 -4.33
N SER A 55 -2.38 5.24 -4.02
CA SER A 55 -3.82 5.11 -3.79
C SER A 55 -4.29 5.89 -2.56
N ILE A 56 -3.51 5.91 -1.47
CA ILE A 56 -3.75 6.77 -0.31
C ILE A 56 -3.78 8.24 -0.74
N GLN A 57 -2.75 8.69 -1.45
CA GLN A 57 -2.65 10.07 -1.92
C GLN A 57 -3.82 10.43 -2.84
N THR A 58 -4.23 9.53 -3.73
CA THR A 58 -5.38 9.73 -4.63
C THR A 58 -6.68 9.89 -3.84
N ALA A 59 -6.91 9.04 -2.84
CA ALA A 59 -8.10 9.15 -1.97
C ALA A 59 -8.11 10.46 -1.19
N LEU A 60 -6.95 10.91 -0.68
CA LEU A 60 -6.83 12.19 0.02
C LEU A 60 -6.99 13.39 -0.91
N VAL A 61 -6.52 13.32 -2.16
CA VAL A 61 -6.78 14.36 -3.17
C VAL A 61 -8.26 14.47 -3.46
N ASN A 62 -8.94 13.33 -3.69
CA ASN A 62 -10.38 13.31 -3.95
C ASN A 62 -11.20 13.83 -2.75
N ALA A 63 -10.74 13.59 -1.52
CA ALA A 63 -11.35 14.15 -0.32
C ALA A 63 -10.99 15.63 -0.07
N GLY A 64 -9.97 16.19 -0.74
CA GLY A 64 -9.45 17.52 -0.46
C GLY A 64 -8.70 17.61 0.88
N ALA A 65 -8.05 16.53 1.30
CA ALA A 65 -7.28 16.39 2.54
C ALA A 65 -5.77 16.55 2.31
N TYR A 66 -5.35 17.60 1.63
CA TYR A 66 -3.96 17.90 1.29
C TYR A 66 -3.71 19.41 1.29
N LEU A 67 -2.45 19.81 1.26
CA LEU A 67 -2.05 21.20 1.00
C LEU A 67 -1.19 21.29 -0.27
N ASN A 68 -1.18 22.45 -0.89
CA ASN A 68 -0.27 22.75 -2.00
C ASN A 68 0.93 23.53 -1.48
N ASN A 69 2.12 22.99 -1.71
CA ASN A 69 3.36 23.71 -1.39
C ASN A 69 3.63 24.81 -2.43
N PRO A 70 4.58 25.73 -2.16
CA PRO A 70 4.93 26.80 -3.09
C PRO A 70 5.46 26.33 -4.45
N SER A 71 5.93 25.08 -4.54
CA SER A 71 6.36 24.43 -5.79
C SER A 71 5.20 23.85 -6.61
N GLY A 72 3.96 23.92 -6.10
CA GLY A 72 2.77 23.39 -6.73
C GLY A 72 2.51 21.90 -6.45
N GLU A 73 3.27 21.26 -5.57
CA GLU A 73 3.13 19.85 -5.23
C GLU A 73 2.10 19.66 -4.10
N ASN A 74 1.40 18.53 -4.14
CA ASN A 74 0.48 18.13 -3.07
C ASN A 74 1.27 17.51 -1.91
N VAL A 75 1.03 18.02 -0.70
CA VAL A 75 1.64 17.56 0.54
C VAL A 75 0.60 16.85 1.38
N PHE A 76 0.97 15.65 1.82
CA PHE A 76 0.16 14.74 2.60
C PHE A 76 0.76 14.54 4.00
N TYR A 77 -0.10 14.25 4.97
CA TYR A 77 0.31 14.10 6.38
C TYR A 77 0.39 12.63 6.82
N ILE A 78 0.31 11.71 5.86
CA ILE A 78 0.48 10.27 6.05
C ILE A 78 1.24 9.73 4.83
N GLN A 79 2.19 8.83 5.07
CA GLN A 79 2.94 8.17 4.02
C GLN A 79 3.19 6.71 4.39
N LEU A 80 3.08 5.83 3.40
CA LEU A 80 3.47 4.42 3.50
C LEU A 80 4.81 4.21 2.79
N THR A 81 5.77 3.64 3.50
CA THR A 81 7.09 3.28 2.98
C THR A 81 7.47 1.85 3.34
N GLU A 82 8.39 1.29 2.57
CA GLU A 82 9.05 0.04 2.93
C GLU A 82 10.25 0.33 3.82
N ASN A 83 10.34 -0.35 4.96
CA ASN A 83 11.53 -0.35 5.80
C ASN A 83 12.37 -1.60 5.46
N SER A 84 13.40 -1.43 4.63
CA SER A 84 14.25 -2.52 4.17
C SER A 84 15.14 -3.13 5.26
N VAL A 85 15.36 -2.43 6.36
CA VAL A 85 16.16 -2.94 7.50
C VAL A 85 15.37 -4.01 8.26
N TYR A 86 14.07 -3.77 8.45
CA TYR A 86 13.19 -4.65 9.20
C TYR A 86 12.27 -5.51 8.31
N TYR A 87 12.33 -5.33 6.99
CA TYR A 87 11.41 -5.94 6.02
C TYR A 87 9.93 -5.71 6.38
N PHE A 88 9.65 -4.50 6.87
CA PHE A 88 8.38 -4.11 7.45
C PHE A 88 7.75 -2.94 6.71
N ALA A 89 6.43 -2.84 6.79
CA ALA A 89 5.72 -1.65 6.35
C ALA A 89 5.90 -0.57 7.42
N GLN A 90 6.16 0.66 7.00
CA GLN A 90 6.25 1.82 7.88
C GLN A 90 5.24 2.87 7.44
N PHE A 91 4.38 3.27 8.37
CA PHE A 91 3.50 4.42 8.20
C PHE A 91 4.08 5.61 8.96
N ASP A 92 4.40 6.67 8.23
CA ASP A 92 4.84 7.93 8.80
C ASP A 92 3.65 8.89 8.89
N PHE A 93 3.36 9.36 10.10
CA PHE A 93 2.30 10.31 10.39
C PHE A 93 2.92 11.66 10.74
N SER A 94 2.53 12.69 10.01
CA SER A 94 2.98 14.06 10.25
C SER A 94 1.91 14.89 10.94
N ALA A 95 2.34 15.77 11.85
CA ALA A 95 1.45 16.74 12.50
C ALA A 95 0.76 17.62 11.45
N THR A 96 -0.58 17.55 11.39
CA THR A 96 -1.37 18.40 10.50
C THR A 96 -1.39 19.81 11.07
N GLN A 97 -1.09 20.79 10.23
CA GLN A 97 -0.96 22.18 10.65
C GLN A 97 -2.32 22.83 10.86
N THR A 98 -2.42 23.72 11.85
CA THR A 98 -3.65 24.47 12.16
C THR A 98 -3.84 25.69 11.26
N THR A 99 -2.75 26.16 10.64
CA THR A 99 -2.73 27.28 9.70
C THR A 99 -1.89 26.90 8.49
N LEU A 100 -2.01 27.66 7.40
CA LEU A 100 -1.12 27.49 6.27
C LEU A 100 0.32 27.79 6.71
N PRO A 101 1.31 26.95 6.34
CA PRO A 101 2.69 27.24 6.65
C PRO A 101 3.13 28.55 5.98
N THR A 102 3.88 29.37 6.73
CA THR A 102 4.43 30.65 6.25
C THR A 102 5.91 30.56 5.90
N ALA A 103 6.59 29.50 6.36
CA ALA A 103 7.98 29.24 6.04
C ALA A 103 8.11 28.60 4.65
N GLY A 104 9.03 29.11 3.84
CA GLY A 104 9.37 28.53 2.53
C GLY A 104 8.48 28.97 1.36
N GLY A 105 7.51 29.87 1.59
CA GLY A 105 6.68 30.47 0.54
C GLY A 105 5.18 30.43 0.84
N THR A 106 4.37 30.77 -0.16
CA THR A 106 2.90 30.80 -0.04
C THR A 106 2.32 29.41 -0.27
N TRP A 107 1.92 28.76 0.80
CA TRP A 107 1.13 27.54 0.74
C TRP A 107 -0.33 27.85 0.46
N THR A 108 -1.01 26.96 -0.25
CA THR A 108 -2.43 27.12 -0.56
C THR A 108 -3.25 25.88 -0.19
N ARG A 109 -4.56 26.09 -0.03
CA ARG A 109 -5.54 25.05 0.23
C ARG A 109 -6.11 24.53 -1.10
N PRO A 110 -6.61 23.29 -1.14
CA PRO A 110 -7.36 22.80 -2.30
C PRO A 110 -8.60 23.66 -2.52
N ALA A 111 -9.03 23.77 -3.79
CA ALA A 111 -10.21 24.54 -4.16
C ALA A 111 -11.50 24.00 -3.53
N ASN A 112 -11.60 22.67 -3.40
CA ASN A 112 -12.77 21.96 -2.87
C ASN A 112 -12.34 20.90 -1.85
N GLY A 113 -13.31 20.34 -1.11
CA GLY A 113 -13.09 19.24 -0.17
C GLY A 113 -12.69 19.71 1.23
N LEU A 114 -12.17 18.77 2.04
CA LEU A 114 -12.07 18.93 3.50
C LEU A 114 -11.27 20.17 3.91
N TYR A 115 -10.05 20.37 3.40
CA TYR A 115 -9.19 21.49 3.80
C TYR A 115 -9.46 22.80 3.07
N SER A 116 -10.37 22.81 2.10
CA SER A 116 -10.75 24.04 1.39
C SER A 116 -11.41 25.06 2.33
N SER A 117 -11.50 26.33 1.89
CA SER A 117 -12.19 27.36 2.69
C SER A 117 -13.71 27.16 2.77
N GLY A 118 -14.32 26.47 1.80
CA GLY A 118 -15.74 26.13 1.81
C GLY A 118 -16.05 24.76 2.44
N GLY A 119 -15.01 23.99 2.78
CA GLY A 119 -15.11 22.72 3.48
C GLY A 119 -15.03 22.87 5.00
N THR A 120 -14.64 21.80 5.68
CA THR A 120 -14.44 21.78 7.14
C THR A 120 -13.25 22.65 7.57
N GLY A 121 -12.26 22.82 6.69
CA GLY A 121 -11.04 23.57 6.93
C GLY A 121 -9.97 22.80 7.70
N LEU A 122 -8.83 23.46 7.88
CA LEU A 122 -7.71 22.94 8.66
C LEU A 122 -8.09 22.69 10.13
N PRO A 123 -7.39 21.78 10.84
CA PRO A 123 -7.60 21.56 12.26
C PRO A 123 -7.49 22.84 13.10
N THR A 124 -8.29 22.95 14.16
CA THR A 124 -8.13 24.04 15.15
C THR A 124 -7.05 23.72 16.19
N THR A 125 -6.68 22.45 16.31
CA THR A 125 -5.60 21.95 17.18
C THR A 125 -4.73 20.99 16.39
N THR A 126 -3.42 21.05 16.56
CA THR A 126 -2.49 20.12 15.92
C THR A 126 -2.85 18.68 16.28
N ARG A 127 -3.06 17.85 15.25
CA ARG A 127 -3.31 16.42 15.36
C ARG A 127 -2.63 15.70 14.21
N VAL A 128 -2.25 14.44 14.43
CA VAL A 128 -1.80 13.57 13.33
C VAL A 128 -2.98 12.80 12.73
N PRO A 129 -2.94 12.48 11.42
CA PRO A 129 -3.85 11.51 10.83
C PRO A 129 -3.72 10.14 11.50
N ARG A 130 -4.76 9.33 11.38
CA ARG A 130 -4.76 7.97 11.91
C ARG A 130 -5.15 6.99 10.82
N LEU A 131 -4.38 5.94 10.65
CA LEU A 131 -4.71 4.79 9.81
C LEU A 131 -5.70 3.91 10.57
N ILE A 132 -6.80 3.53 9.93
CA ILE A 132 -7.77 2.58 10.47
C ILE A 132 -7.71 1.31 9.63
N ILE A 133 -7.29 0.22 10.26
CA ILE A 133 -7.36 -1.14 9.73
C ILE A 133 -8.65 -1.77 10.26
N ASP A 134 -9.76 -1.54 9.56
CA ASP A 134 -11.05 -2.18 9.81
C ASP A 134 -11.26 -3.45 8.97
N ASN A 135 -10.38 -3.68 8.00
CA ASN A 135 -10.29 -4.89 7.21
C ASN A 135 -9.03 -5.68 7.60
N ALA A 136 -9.22 -6.75 8.37
CA ALA A 136 -8.12 -7.60 8.81
C ALA A 136 -7.36 -8.27 7.65
N SER A 137 -8.01 -8.52 6.51
CA SER A 137 -7.35 -9.08 5.33
C SER A 137 -6.40 -8.07 4.69
N PHE A 138 -6.76 -6.79 4.63
CA PHE A 138 -5.82 -5.73 4.25
C PHE A 138 -4.72 -5.55 5.29
N GLY A 139 -5.05 -5.66 6.59
CA GLY A 139 -4.07 -5.65 7.67
C GLY A 139 -2.92 -6.63 7.45
N LYS A 140 -3.19 -7.84 6.94
CA LYS A 140 -2.15 -8.82 6.58
C LYS A 140 -1.21 -8.33 5.47
N VAL A 141 -1.73 -7.58 4.50
CA VAL A 141 -0.93 -7.04 3.38
C VAL A 141 0.15 -6.08 3.92
N VAL A 142 -0.24 -5.19 4.83
CA VAL A 142 0.66 -4.17 5.41
C VAL A 142 1.25 -4.58 6.77
N GLY A 143 1.00 -5.80 7.24
CA GLY A 143 1.51 -6.32 8.51
C GLY A 143 0.98 -5.61 9.76
N LEU A 144 -0.25 -5.08 9.73
CA LEU A 144 -0.90 -4.45 10.88
C LEU A 144 -2.13 -5.24 11.32
N THR A 145 -2.25 -5.49 12.62
CA THR A 145 -3.50 -6.02 13.21
C THR A 145 -4.64 -4.99 13.10
N ALA A 146 -5.88 -5.47 13.13
CA ALA A 146 -7.05 -4.60 13.08
C ALA A 146 -7.03 -3.62 14.26
N GLY A 147 -7.28 -2.34 13.97
CA GLY A 147 -7.15 -1.27 14.94
C GLY A 147 -6.91 0.09 14.29
N THR A 148 -6.63 1.08 15.11
CA THR A 148 -6.33 2.43 14.66
C THR A 148 -4.92 2.82 15.08
N TYR A 149 -4.15 3.40 14.18
CA TYR A 149 -2.74 3.73 14.34
C TYR A 149 -2.49 5.20 14.01
N PRO A 150 -1.94 6.00 14.93
CA PRO A 150 -1.68 5.67 16.34
C PRO A 150 -2.97 5.32 17.12
N SER A 151 -2.84 4.53 18.19
CA SER A 151 -3.99 4.02 18.99
C SER A 151 -4.71 5.09 19.79
N ALA A 152 -4.01 6.17 20.13
CA ALA A 152 -4.57 7.40 20.70
C ALA A 152 -4.37 8.58 19.74
N SER A 153 -5.20 9.62 19.88
CA SER A 153 -4.96 10.86 19.13
C SER A 153 -3.67 11.50 19.61
N ALA A 154 -2.74 11.73 18.69
CA ALA A 154 -1.45 12.35 18.97
C ALA A 154 -1.35 13.74 18.30
N THR A 155 -0.46 14.58 18.83
CA THR A 155 -0.17 15.93 18.33
C THR A 155 1.23 16.06 17.74
N VAL A 156 2.05 15.01 17.86
CA VAL A 156 3.44 14.97 17.42
C VAL A 156 3.58 13.91 16.34
N SER A 157 4.37 14.21 15.30
CA SER A 157 4.67 13.27 14.23
C SER A 157 5.28 11.98 14.78
N SER A 158 4.90 10.84 14.21
CA SER A 158 5.36 9.52 14.62
C SER A 158 5.47 8.59 13.41
N ALA A 159 6.19 7.48 13.60
CA ALA A 159 6.22 6.39 12.65
C ALA A 159 5.68 5.14 13.34
N GLU A 160 4.86 4.37 12.64
CA GLU A 160 4.35 3.07 13.09
C GLU A 160 4.87 1.99 12.16
N LEU A 161 5.61 1.04 12.72
CA LEU A 161 6.05 -0.16 12.02
C LEU A 161 4.97 -1.24 12.08
N SER A 162 4.92 -2.10 11.08
CA SER A 162 4.09 -3.29 11.09
C SER A 162 4.35 -4.14 12.35
N ASN A 163 3.27 -4.61 12.99
CA ASN A 163 3.33 -5.45 14.21
C ASN A 163 3.19 -6.95 13.91
N THR A 164 2.98 -7.29 12.64
CA THR A 164 3.00 -8.65 12.11
C THR A 164 3.78 -8.65 10.80
N ILE A 165 4.17 -9.84 10.32
CA ILE A 165 4.94 -9.96 9.08
C ILE A 165 4.02 -9.56 7.90
N PRO A 166 4.35 -8.50 7.13
CA PRO A 166 3.54 -8.10 5.98
C PRO A 166 3.55 -9.15 4.87
N GLN A 167 2.41 -9.30 4.19
CA GLN A 167 2.21 -10.24 3.08
C GLN A 167 1.93 -9.52 1.76
N ILE A 168 2.71 -8.48 1.44
CA ILE A 168 2.53 -7.71 0.21
C ILE A 168 2.80 -8.54 -1.06
N HIS A 169 3.61 -9.58 -0.97
CA HIS A 169 3.83 -10.53 -2.06
C HIS A 169 3.39 -11.93 -1.64
N PRO A 170 2.24 -12.43 -2.13
CA PRO A 170 1.76 -13.76 -1.76
C PRO A 170 2.58 -14.89 -2.41
N THR A 171 3.42 -14.59 -3.41
CA THR A 171 4.27 -15.59 -4.09
C THR A 171 5.74 -15.43 -3.75
N SER A 172 6.26 -16.42 -3.02
CA SER A 172 7.67 -16.55 -2.66
C SER A 172 8.46 -17.41 -3.64
N SER A 173 7.81 -18.25 -4.46
CA SER A 173 8.47 -19.10 -5.46
C SER A 173 7.62 -19.31 -6.71
N TYR A 174 8.32 -19.43 -7.85
CA TYR A 174 7.76 -19.87 -9.12
C TYR A 174 8.27 -21.27 -9.42
N ILE A 175 7.35 -22.18 -9.74
CA ILE A 175 7.66 -23.55 -10.15
C ILE A 175 7.38 -23.67 -11.63
N VAL A 176 8.42 -23.94 -12.42
CA VAL A 176 8.30 -24.21 -13.84
C VAL A 176 8.16 -25.71 -14.04
N ARG A 177 7.08 -26.10 -14.71
CA ARG A 177 6.80 -27.49 -15.09
C ARG A 177 6.95 -27.67 -16.59
N CYS A 178 7.36 -28.85 -17.03
CA CYS A 178 7.53 -29.20 -18.43
C CYS A 178 6.84 -30.53 -18.73
N ASP A 179 5.82 -30.50 -19.59
CA ASP A 179 5.04 -31.68 -19.95
C ASP A 179 5.84 -32.75 -20.72
N LEU A 180 7.00 -32.38 -21.27
CA LEU A 180 7.92 -33.28 -21.99
C LEU A 180 8.81 -34.11 -21.06
N ILE A 181 8.89 -33.75 -19.78
CA ILE A 181 9.63 -34.51 -18.77
C ILE A 181 8.59 -35.15 -17.85
N LYS A 182 8.52 -36.48 -17.88
CA LYS A 182 7.66 -37.25 -16.96
C LYS A 182 8.50 -38.29 -16.25
N ASN A 183 8.65 -38.12 -14.94
CA ASN A 183 9.18 -39.16 -14.06
C ASN A 183 8.02 -39.84 -13.31
N GLU A 184 7.67 -41.07 -13.72
CA GLU A 184 6.57 -41.84 -13.10
C GLU A 184 6.88 -42.32 -11.67
N TYR A 185 8.13 -42.21 -11.21
CA TYR A 185 8.54 -42.63 -9.87
C TYR A 185 8.43 -41.51 -8.81
N VAL A 186 8.02 -40.30 -9.19
CA VAL A 186 7.90 -39.14 -8.28
C VAL A 186 6.54 -38.47 -8.47
N ALA A 187 5.88 -38.12 -7.35
CA ALA A 187 4.54 -37.52 -7.34
C ALA A 187 4.45 -36.16 -8.07
N SER A 188 5.58 -35.50 -8.33
CA SER A 188 5.68 -34.31 -9.20
C SER A 188 6.89 -34.44 -10.14
N GLY A 189 6.83 -35.45 -11.02
CA GLY A 189 7.89 -35.76 -11.98
C GLY A 189 8.02 -34.83 -13.19
N ASP A 190 7.29 -33.71 -13.19
CA ASP A 190 7.17 -32.71 -14.27
C ASP A 190 7.89 -31.39 -13.95
N ILE A 191 8.52 -31.26 -12.79
CA ILE A 191 9.17 -30.01 -12.36
C ILE A 191 10.54 -29.86 -13.05
N LEU A 192 10.71 -28.78 -13.80
CA LEU A 192 11.95 -28.43 -14.50
C LEU A 192 12.86 -27.54 -13.64
N SER A 193 12.29 -26.59 -12.91
CA SER A 193 13.04 -25.68 -12.03
C SER A 193 12.09 -25.00 -11.04
N ALA A 194 12.62 -24.65 -9.86
CA ALA A 194 11.98 -23.76 -8.92
C ALA A 194 12.94 -22.62 -8.59
N PHE A 195 12.46 -21.39 -8.68
CA PHE A 195 13.23 -20.20 -8.33
C PHE A 195 12.36 -19.21 -7.57
N ASP A 196 12.98 -18.42 -6.71
CA ASP A 196 12.32 -17.28 -6.09
C ASP A 196 12.35 -16.06 -7.02
N ARG A 197 11.56 -15.04 -6.67
CA ARG A 197 11.57 -13.75 -7.39
C ARG A 197 12.91 -12.99 -7.28
N GLY A 198 13.79 -13.36 -6.35
CA GLY A 198 14.92 -12.53 -5.95
C GLY A 198 14.51 -11.07 -5.73
N ASP A 199 15.33 -10.15 -6.26
CA ASP A 199 15.08 -8.69 -6.24
C ASP A 199 14.15 -8.19 -7.36
N ALA A 200 13.69 -9.07 -8.26
CA ALA A 200 12.92 -8.64 -9.44
C ALA A 200 11.59 -8.00 -9.01
N GLN A 201 11.37 -6.74 -9.35
CA GLN A 201 10.11 -6.05 -9.05
C GLN A 201 8.96 -6.56 -9.93
N VAL A 202 7.72 -6.23 -9.57
CA VAL A 202 6.54 -6.56 -10.38
C VAL A 202 6.70 -5.96 -11.78
N GLY A 203 6.53 -6.79 -12.82
CA GLY A 203 6.69 -6.39 -14.22
C GLY A 203 8.13 -6.43 -14.74
N GLN A 204 9.11 -6.77 -13.91
CA GLN A 204 10.48 -7.01 -14.36
C GLN A 204 10.67 -8.45 -14.86
N LEU A 205 11.60 -8.60 -15.79
CA LEU A 205 12.00 -9.92 -16.28
C LEU A 205 12.76 -10.66 -15.18
N ILE A 206 12.23 -11.79 -14.74
CA ILE A 206 12.95 -12.69 -13.85
C ILE A 206 13.94 -13.50 -14.70
N SER A 207 15.23 -13.24 -14.53
CA SER A 207 16.30 -13.95 -15.23
C SER A 207 16.92 -14.98 -14.29
N TYR A 208 16.49 -16.24 -14.43
CA TYR A 208 17.09 -17.36 -13.71
C TYR A 208 18.17 -18.03 -14.58
N LYS A 209 19.41 -18.03 -14.11
CA LYS A 209 20.52 -18.77 -14.72
C LYS A 209 20.90 -19.93 -13.81
N PRO A 210 20.50 -21.18 -14.11
CA PRO A 210 20.91 -22.33 -13.32
C PRO A 210 22.44 -22.45 -13.33
N SER A 211 23.02 -22.85 -12.20
CA SER A 211 24.45 -23.12 -12.10
C SER A 211 24.84 -24.24 -13.07
N GLN A 212 25.72 -23.96 -14.03
CA GLN A 212 26.37 -25.01 -14.81
C GLN A 212 27.30 -25.79 -13.89
N PHE A 213 27.05 -27.09 -13.73
CA PHE A 213 28.12 -27.99 -13.31
C PHE A 213 29.14 -28.02 -14.44
N ALA A 214 30.39 -27.67 -14.11
CA ALA A 214 31.55 -27.84 -14.99
C ALA A 214 31.89 -29.32 -15.16
#